data_AF-A0AB72ZEQ2-F1
#
_entry.id   AF-A0AB72ZEQ2-F1
#
_cell.length_a   1.000
_cell.length_b   1.000
_cell.length_c   1.000
_cell.angle_alpha   90.00
_cell.angle_beta   90.00
_cell.angle_gamma   90.00
#
_symmetry.space_group_name_H-M   'P 1'
#
loop_
_entity.id
_entity.type
_entity.pdbx_description
1 polymer ?
#
loop_
_entity_poly.entity_id
_entity_poly.type
_entity_poly.pdbx_seq_one_letter_code
_entity_poly.pdbx_strand_id
1 'polypeptide(L)' 'MLETTKSTVQALYFPCTVFKTQKRMDDYGADDMRCGDLSATQLKTDFNVVI' A
#
# COMPACT_ATOMS: atom_id res chain seq x y z
N MET A 1 -38.70 28.86 28.68
CA MET A 1 -37.26 28.58 28.58
C MET A 1 -37.08 27.08 28.50
N LEU A 2 -37.04 26.51 27.29
CA LEU A 2 -36.64 25.13 27.09
C LEU A 2 -35.67 25.18 25.91
N GLU A 3 -34.39 25.34 26.22
CA GLU A 3 -33.33 25.34 25.24
C GLU A 3 -33.21 23.94 24.66
N THR A 4 -33.63 23.80 23.41
CA THR A 4 -33.47 22.58 22.62
C THR A 4 -31.97 22.34 22.46
N THR A 5 -31.41 21.43 23.25
CA THR A 5 -30.01 21.01 23.17
C THR A 5 -29.74 20.52 21.76
N LYS A 6 -29.04 21.35 20.97
CA LYS A 6 -28.48 21.01 19.66
C LYS A 6 -27.58 19.80 19.86
N SER A 7 -28.09 18.61 19.53
CA SER A 7 -27.27 17.41 19.43
C SER A 7 -26.26 17.65 18.32
N THR A 8 -25.09 18.16 18.68
CA THR A 8 -23.93 18.22 17.80
C THR A 8 -23.51 16.79 17.54
N VAL A 9 -23.97 16.23 16.42
CA VAL A 9 -23.45 14.99 15.85
C VAL A 9 -21.97 15.25 15.57
N GLN A 10 -21.09 14.81 16.49
CA GLN A 10 -19.67 14.79 16.21
C GLN A 10 -19.44 13.78 15.08
N ALA A 11 -18.81 14.23 14.00
CA ALA A 11 -18.41 13.36 12.91
C ALA A 11 -17.47 12.27 13.47
N LEU A 12 -17.77 11.01 13.19
CA LEU A 12 -16.91 9.88 13.52
C LEU A 12 -15.58 10.05 12.77
N TYR A 13 -14.49 10.25 13.50
CA TYR A 13 -13.16 10.28 12.92
C TYR A 13 -12.76 8.88 12.50
N PHE A 14 -12.65 8.68 11.18
CA PHE A 14 -12.03 7.51 10.58
C PHE A 14 -10.85 7.94 9.71
N PRO A 15 -9.79 7.12 9.58
CA PRO A 15 -9.58 5.81 10.17
C PRO A 15 -8.58 5.85 11.35
N CYS A 16 -8.80 5.01 12.37
CA CYS A 16 -7.68 4.60 13.23
C CYS A 16 -6.84 3.60 12.43
N THR A 17 -5.52 3.76 12.47
CA THR A 17 -4.62 2.77 11.86
C THR A 17 -4.61 1.53 12.75
N VAL A 18 -5.39 0.51 12.38
CA VAL A 18 -5.47 -0.75 13.14
C VAL A 18 -4.14 -1.50 13.08
N PHE A 19 -3.49 -1.46 11.92
CA PHE A 19 -2.18 -2.03 11.71
C PHE A 19 -1.46 -1.22 10.63
N LYS A 20 -0.19 -0.90 10.87
CA LYS A 20 0.69 -0.31 9.86
C LYS A 20 1.70 -1.38 9.47
N THR A 21 1.73 -1.73 8.18
CA THR A 21 2.72 -2.67 7.69
C THR A 21 4.12 -2.07 7.89
N GLN A 22 5.07 -2.87 8.37
CA GLN A 22 6.45 -2.42 8.56
C GLN A 22 7.15 -2.25 7.20
N LYS A 23 6.85 -3.16 6.26
CA LYS A 23 7.28 -3.05 4.87
C LYS A 23 6.16 -2.40 4.07
N ARG A 24 6.46 -1.27 3.46
CA ARG A 24 5.48 -0.61 2.60
C ARG A 24 5.54 -1.25 1.22
N MET A 25 4.39 -1.39 0.56
CA MET A 25 4.30 -1.94 -0.80
C MET A 25 5.14 -1.11 -1.80
N ASP A 26 5.31 0.18 -1.53
CA ASP A 26 6.06 1.15 -2.31
C ASP A 26 7.54 1.29 -1.88
N ASP A 27 8.06 0.39 -1.05
CA ASP A 27 9.49 0.36 -0.69
C ASP A 27 10.32 -0.28 -1.81
N TYR A 28 10.57 0.48 -2.88
CA TYR A 28 11.44 0.08 -3.99
C TYR A 28 12.90 -0.15 -3.60
N GLY A 29 13.28 0.22 -2.36
CA GLY A 29 14.60 -0.06 -1.79
C GLY A 29 14.69 -1.44 -1.14
N ALA A 30 13.59 -2.18 -1.04
CA ALA A 30 13.57 -3.51 -0.45
C ALA A 30 14.44 -4.48 -1.26
N ASP A 31 15.11 -5.41 -0.57
CA ASP A 31 16.08 -6.34 -1.17
C ASP A 31 15.49 -7.19 -2.32
N ASP A 32 14.20 -7.50 -2.24
CA ASP A 32 13.40 -8.23 -3.23
C ASP A 32 12.88 -7.35 -4.37
N MET A 33 12.87 -6.03 -4.21
CA MET A 33 12.52 -5.05 -5.27
C MET A 33 13.74 -4.54 -6.06
N ARG A 34 14.95 -5.00 -5.73
CA ARG A 34 16.19 -4.62 -6.45
C ARG A 34 16.28 -5.19 -7.86
N CYS A 35 15.53 -6.24 -8.15
CA CYS A 35 15.44 -6.83 -9.48
C CYS A 35 14.20 -6.24 -10.15
N GLY A 36 14.40 -5.19 -10.95
CA GLY A 36 13.36 -4.68 -11.84
C GLY A 36 13.00 -5.69 -12.93
N ASP A 37 12.10 -5.29 -13.83
CA ASP A 37 11.67 -6.14 -14.93
C ASP A 37 12.84 -6.58 -15.81
N LEU A 38 12.91 -7.87 -16.09
CA LEU A 38 13.86 -8.43 -17.04
C LEU A 38 13.37 -8.19 -18.46
N SER A 39 14.29 -7.82 -19.35
CA SER A 39 13.97 -7.77 -20.77
C SER A 39 13.63 -9.16 -21.30
N ALA A 40 12.83 -9.23 -22.37
CA ALA A 40 12.49 -10.50 -23.02
C ALA A 40 13.74 -11.29 -23.43
N THR A 41 14.82 -10.60 -23.80
CA THR A 41 16.11 -11.22 -24.15
C THR A 41 16.78 -11.86 -22.94
N GLN A 42 16.80 -11.20 -21.78
CA GLN A 42 17.34 -11.76 -20.53
C GLN A 42 16.55 -12.98 -20.07
N LEU A 43 15.22 -12.93 -20.15
CA LEU A 43 14.36 -14.07 -19.82
C LEU A 43 14.64 -15.28 -20.72
N LYS A 44 14.84 -15.06 -22.02
CA LYS A 44 15.16 -16.12 -22.99
C LYS A 44 16.57 -16.69 -22.80
N THR A 45 17.54 -15.85 -22.46
CA THR A 45 18.96 -16.24 -22.41
C THR A 45 19.35 -16.84 -21.06
N ASP A 46 18.98 -16.17 -19.97
CA ASP A 46 19.47 -16.49 -18.63
C ASP A 46 18.57 -17.49 -17.90
N PHE A 47 17.28 -17.50 -18.26
CA PHE A 47 16.26 -18.33 -17.61
C PHE A 47 15.58 -19.32 -18.57
N ASN A 48 15.98 -19.33 -19.84
CA ASN A 48 15.46 -20.21 -20.89
C ASN A 48 13.92 -20.21 -21.00
N VAL A 49 13.31 -19.06 -20.70
CA VAL A 49 11.86 -18.87 -20.74
C VAL A 49 11.40 -18.76 -22.20
N VAL A 50 10.41 -19.55 -22.58
CA VAL A 50 9.74 -19.43 -23.88
C VAL A 50 8.58 -18.44 -23.72
N ILE A 51 8.76 -17.26 -24.31
CA ILE A 51 7.78 -16.17 -24.38
C ILE A 51 7.34 -15.98 -25.81
#